data_AF-A0A2S7Q697-F1
#
_entry.id   AF-A0A2S7Q697-F1
#
_cell.length_a   1.000
_cell.length_b   1.000
_cell.length_c   1.000
_cell.angle_alpha   90.00
_cell.angle_beta   90.00
_cell.angle_gamma   90.00
#
_symmetry.space_group_name_H-M   'P 1'
#
loop_
_entity.id
_entity.type
_entity.pdbx_description
1 polymer ?
#
loop_
_entity_poly.entity_id
_entity_poly.type
_entity_poly.pdbx_seq_one_letter_code
_entity_poly.pdbx_strand_id
1 'polypeptide(L)'
;MASRQTKINELDSASRQEQDAWAREKISEMPDVCPQKFAYQRRGNGYVCGGGSHFMTDELIAEGMGGMYAIKGADDWENRSDGPYYLARKDEDGTMWFQNLGMGKGK
;
A
#
# COMPACT_ATOMS: atom_id res chain seq x y z
N MET A 1 -8.52 9.76 10.70
CA MET A 1 -8.67 8.59 9.81
C MET A 1 -7.34 7.87 9.62
N ALA A 2 -6.26 8.52 9.17
CA ALA A 2 -4.94 7.88 9.02
C ALA A 2 -4.45 7.10 10.26
N SER A 3 -4.44 7.72 11.45
CA SER A 3 -4.04 7.04 12.70
C SER A 3 -4.94 5.88 13.13
N ARG A 4 -6.18 5.79 12.60
CA ARG A 4 -7.08 4.66 12.83
C ARG A 4 -6.75 3.48 11.92
N GLN A 5 -6.09 3.72 10.78
CA GLN A 5 -5.73 2.67 9.83
C GLN A 5 -4.79 1.64 10.47
N THR A 6 -3.79 2.10 11.23
CA THR A 6 -2.85 1.21 11.92
C THR A 6 -3.50 0.33 12.99
N LYS A 7 -4.71 0.69 13.44
CA LYS A 7 -5.51 -0.01 14.45
C LYS A 7 -6.82 -0.56 13.90
N ILE A 8 -6.96 -0.66 12.58
CA ILE A 8 -8.22 -1.03 11.91
C ILE A 8 -8.79 -2.39 12.36
N ASN A 9 -7.92 -3.30 12.80
CA ASN A 9 -8.32 -4.63 13.29
C ASN A 9 -8.86 -4.62 14.73
N GLU A 10 -8.67 -3.52 15.45
CA GLU A 10 -9.21 -3.28 16.80
C GLU A 10 -10.55 -2.52 16.76
N LEU A 11 -10.94 -2.01 15.60
CA LEU A 11 -12.18 -1.26 15.43
C LEU A 11 -13.39 -2.20 15.41
N ASP A 12 -14.53 -1.69 15.91
CA ASP A 12 -15.82 -2.35 15.72
C ASP A 12 -16.20 -2.45 14.23
N SER A 13 -17.19 -3.29 13.93
CA SER A 13 -17.60 -3.62 12.56
C SER A 13 -18.01 -2.41 11.71
N ALA A 14 -18.63 -1.38 12.30
CA ALA A 14 -19.06 -0.18 11.59
C ALA A 14 -17.88 0.74 11.33
N SER A 15 -17.12 1.04 12.38
CA SER A 15 -15.88 1.81 12.32
C SER A 15 -14.87 1.23 11.32
N ARG A 16 -14.77 -0.10 11.27
CA ARG A 16 -13.88 -0.82 10.35
C ARG A 16 -14.31 -0.63 8.90
N GLN A 17 -15.61 -0.67 8.60
CA GLN A 17 -16.12 -0.44 7.24
C GLN A 17 -15.86 0.99 6.77
N GLU A 18 -16.10 1.99 7.63
CA GLU A 18 -15.79 3.39 7.33
C GLU A 18 -14.29 3.59 7.07
N GLN A 19 -13.45 2.93 7.88
CA GLN A 19 -12.01 3.00 7.71
C GLN A 19 -11.54 2.28 6.42
N ASP A 20 -12.10 1.13 6.09
CA ASP A 20 -11.83 0.43 4.82
C ASP A 20 -12.26 1.26 3.60
N ALA A 21 -13.38 1.98 3.68
CA ALA A 21 -13.84 2.89 2.63
C ALA A 21 -12.86 4.06 2.46
N TRP A 22 -12.43 4.68 3.56
CA TRP A 22 -11.41 5.73 3.55
C TRP A 22 -10.08 5.23 2.96
N ALA A 23 -9.62 4.04 3.34
CA ALA A 23 -8.37 3.48 2.82
C ALA A 23 -8.44 3.27 1.30
N ARG A 24 -9.56 2.75 0.79
CA ARG A 24 -9.77 2.56 -0.66
C ARG A 24 -9.79 3.88 -1.42
N GLU A 25 -10.42 4.92 -0.86
CA GLU A 25 -10.37 6.27 -1.42
C GLU A 25 -8.92 6.75 -1.51
N LYS A 26 -8.15 6.64 -0.41
CA LYS A 26 -6.73 7.04 -0.41
C LYS A 26 -5.88 6.28 -1.41
N ILE A 27 -6.07 4.96 -1.51
CA ILE A 27 -5.37 4.17 -2.52
C ILE A 27 -5.72 4.64 -3.94
N SER A 28 -6.97 5.03 -4.20
CA SER A 28 -7.38 5.54 -5.52
C SER A 28 -6.75 6.90 -5.88
N GLU A 29 -6.41 7.71 -4.88
CA GLU A 29 -5.66 8.97 -5.04
C GLU A 29 -4.17 8.74 -5.29
N MET A 30 -3.69 7.50 -5.15
CA MET A 30 -2.30 7.09 -5.37
C MET A 30 -2.18 6.15 -6.58
N PRO A 31 -2.49 6.62 -7.80
CA PRO A 31 -2.63 5.76 -8.99
C PRO A 31 -1.34 5.06 -9.40
N ASP A 32 -0.19 5.61 -8.99
CA ASP A 32 1.13 5.07 -9.34
C ASP A 32 1.56 3.93 -8.40
N VAL A 33 0.78 3.61 -7.36
CA VAL A 33 1.05 2.48 -6.44
C VAL A 33 0.71 1.13 -7.06
N CYS A 34 -0.02 1.12 -8.17
CA CYS A 34 -0.01 -0.02 -9.08
C CYS A 34 0.15 0.55 -10.49
N PRO A 35 1.29 0.35 -11.16
CA PRO A 35 1.49 0.82 -12.53
C PRO A 35 0.38 0.37 -13.49
N GLN A 36 -0.21 -0.80 -13.22
CA GLN A 36 -1.30 -1.39 -14.00
C GLN A 36 -2.70 -0.98 -13.54
N LYS A 37 -2.80 -0.11 -12.52
CA LYS A 37 -4.05 0.45 -11.98
C LYS A 37 -5.08 -0.60 -11.52
N PHE A 38 -4.61 -1.77 -11.08
CA PHE A 38 -5.49 -2.78 -10.51
C PHE A 38 -6.11 -2.30 -9.19
N ALA A 39 -7.37 -2.65 -8.98
CA ALA A 39 -8.05 -2.40 -7.72
C ALA A 39 -7.36 -3.16 -6.58
N TYR A 40 -7.31 -2.52 -5.41
CA TYR A 40 -6.74 -3.11 -4.20
C TYR A 40 -7.82 -3.80 -3.35
N GLN A 41 -7.46 -4.95 -2.79
CA GLN A 41 -8.33 -5.78 -1.96
C GLN A 41 -7.70 -5.99 -0.59
N ARG A 42 -8.53 -5.93 0.45
CA ARG A 42 -8.10 -6.08 1.83
C ARG A 42 -7.53 -7.49 2.06
N ARG A 43 -6.33 -7.59 2.64
CA ARG A 43 -5.65 -8.83 3.00
C ARG A 43 -4.83 -8.63 4.26
N GLY A 44 -5.19 -9.32 5.34
CA GLY A 44 -4.51 -9.18 6.64
C GLY A 44 -4.48 -7.72 7.11
N ASN A 45 -3.27 -7.22 7.39
CA ASN A 45 -2.98 -5.85 7.82
C ASN A 45 -2.61 -4.91 6.65
N GLY A 46 -3.26 -5.06 5.51
CA GLY A 46 -3.02 -4.21 4.35
C GLY A 46 -3.87 -4.58 3.15
N TYR A 47 -3.44 -4.17 1.97
CA TYR A 47 -4.16 -4.38 0.73
C TYR A 47 -3.24 -4.91 -0.37
N VAL A 48 -3.71 -5.91 -1.10
CA VAL A 48 -3.02 -6.50 -2.26
C VAL A 48 -3.67 -5.98 -3.54
N CYS A 49 -2.88 -5.65 -4.56
CA CYS A 49 -3.43 -5.27 -5.87
C CYS A 49 -4.07 -6.48 -6.57
N GLY A 50 -5.06 -6.28 -7.44
CA GLY A 50 -5.74 -7.37 -8.16
C GLY A 50 -4.81 -8.21 -9.05
N GLY A 51 -3.64 -7.71 -9.41
CA GLY A 51 -2.59 -8.48 -10.11
C GLY A 51 -1.74 -9.38 -9.20
N GLY A 52 -1.86 -9.23 -7.88
CA GLY A 52 -1.18 -10.07 -6.88
C GLY A 52 0.29 -9.76 -6.65
N SER A 53 0.86 -8.73 -7.27
CA SER A 53 2.30 -8.42 -7.19
C SER A 53 2.69 -7.29 -6.24
N HIS A 54 1.71 -6.53 -5.73
CA HIS A 54 1.98 -5.37 -4.87
C HIS A 54 1.13 -5.41 -3.60
N PHE A 55 1.76 -5.08 -2.47
CA PHE A 55 1.12 -5.00 -1.17
C PHE A 55 1.40 -3.69 -0.46
N MET A 56 0.35 -3.05 0.05
CA MET A 56 0.44 -1.85 0.89
C MET A 56 -0.02 -2.22 2.30
N THR A 57 0.82 -1.99 3.31
CA THR A 57 0.40 -2.19 4.71
C THR A 57 -0.52 -1.06 5.16
N ASP A 58 -1.29 -1.34 6.21
CA ASP A 58 -2.08 -0.33 6.92
C ASP A 58 -1.22 0.86 7.38
N GLU A 59 0.05 0.64 7.72
CA GLU A 59 1.02 1.68 8.06
C GLU A 59 1.39 2.55 6.86
N LEU A 60 1.69 1.95 5.70
CA LEU A 60 2.01 2.69 4.48
C LEU A 60 0.82 3.51 3.97
N ILE A 61 -0.40 3.00 4.14
CA ILE A 61 -1.63 3.74 3.80
C ILE A 61 -1.84 4.90 4.78
N ALA A 62 -1.58 4.69 6.08
CA ALA A 62 -1.66 5.76 7.09
C ALA A 62 -0.63 6.86 6.83
N GLU A 63 0.56 6.48 6.37
CA GLU A 63 1.66 7.38 6.02
C GLU A 63 1.32 8.25 4.81
N GLY A 64 0.62 7.68 3.81
CA GLY A 64 0.07 8.42 2.68
C GLY A 64 1.09 8.82 1.60
N MET A 65 2.33 8.31 1.65
CA MET A 65 3.36 8.60 0.65
C MET A 65 3.34 7.64 -0.56
N GLY A 66 2.40 6.69 -0.59
CA GLY A 66 2.26 5.73 -1.70
C GLY A 66 3.32 4.63 -1.73
N GLY A 67 3.77 4.18 -0.56
CA GLY A 67 4.71 3.07 -0.45
C GLY A 67 4.07 1.71 -0.73
N MET A 68 4.83 0.78 -1.33
CA MET A 68 4.40 -0.61 -1.56
C MET A 68 5.54 -1.62 -1.43
N TYR A 69 5.21 -2.84 -1.06
CA TYR A 69 6.09 -4.00 -1.18
C TYR A 69 5.80 -4.75 -2.48
N ALA A 70 6.86 -5.21 -3.16
CA ALA A 70 6.75 -6.19 -4.22
C ALA A 70 6.62 -7.58 -3.58
N ILE A 71 5.64 -8.35 -4.03
CA ILE A 71 5.35 -9.70 -3.54
C ILE A 71 5.22 -10.67 -4.71
N LYS A 72 5.45 -11.97 -4.49
CA LYS A 72 5.41 -12.99 -5.55
C LYS A 72 4.01 -13.41 -5.96
N GLY A 73 3.00 -13.10 -5.15
CA GLY A 73 1.60 -13.45 -5.39
C GLY A 73 0.73 -13.04 -4.21
N ALA A 74 -0.58 -12.97 -4.41
CA ALA A 74 -1.52 -12.48 -3.40
C ALA A 74 -1.52 -13.28 -2.09
N ASP A 75 -1.13 -14.56 -2.14
CA ASP A 75 -0.98 -15.42 -0.96
C ASP A 75 0.35 -15.22 -0.23
N ASP A 76 1.37 -14.65 -0.88
CA ASP A 76 2.71 -14.37 -0.33
C ASP A 76 2.82 -12.97 0.30
N TRP A 77 1.69 -12.34 0.63
CA TRP A 77 1.60 -10.96 1.16
C TRP A 77 2.34 -10.73 2.49
N GLU A 78 2.63 -11.80 3.23
CA GLU A 78 3.44 -11.75 4.46
C GLU A 78 4.93 -11.58 4.16
N ASN A 79 5.38 -12.04 2.99
CA ASN A 79 6.77 -11.96 2.58
C ASN A 79 7.09 -10.57 1.99
N ARG A 80 7.51 -9.66 2.88
CA ARG A 80 7.75 -8.24 2.59
C ARG A 80 9.24 -7.90 2.47
N SER A 81 10.05 -8.86 2.03
CA SER A 81 11.50 -8.66 1.92
C SER A 81 11.90 -7.65 0.83
N ASP A 82 10.98 -7.34 -0.10
CA ASP A 82 11.25 -6.52 -1.28
C ASP A 82 10.47 -5.20 -1.22
N GLY A 83 11.07 -4.19 -0.57
CA GLY A 83 10.48 -2.86 -0.36
C GLY A 83 10.74 -2.28 1.04
N PRO A 84 10.00 -1.23 1.47
CA PRO A 84 8.96 -0.53 0.71
C PRO A 84 9.55 0.37 -0.38
N TYR A 85 8.89 0.37 -1.53
CA TYR A 85 9.18 1.18 -2.71
C TYR A 85 8.24 2.39 -2.79
N TYR A 86 8.81 3.55 -3.06
CA TYR A 86 8.08 4.81 -3.26
C TYR A 86 8.36 5.37 -4.64
N LEU A 87 7.39 6.07 -5.23
CA LEU A 87 7.59 6.76 -6.50
C LEU A 87 8.64 7.87 -6.31
N ALA A 88 9.79 7.71 -6.94
CA ALA A 88 10.89 8.67 -6.87
C ALA A 88 10.80 9.71 -7.98
N ARG A 89 10.44 9.28 -9.19
CA ARG A 89 10.20 10.17 -10.34
C ARG A 89 9.35 9.48 -11.40
N LYS A 90 8.77 10.30 -12.27
CA LYS A 90 8.07 9.90 -13.48
C LYS A 90 8.65 10.67 -14.65
N ASP A 91 9.11 9.95 -15.66
CA ASP A 91 9.68 10.56 -16.87
C ASP A 91 8.54 11.01 -17.81
N GLU A 92 8.86 11.84 -18.81
CA GLU A 92 7.88 12.41 -19.76
C GLU A 92 7.16 11.35 -20.61
N ASP A 93 7.79 10.19 -20.81
CA ASP A 93 7.23 9.03 -21.51
C ASP A 93 6.26 8.20 -20.65
N GLY A 94 6.09 8.57 -19.37
CA GLY A 94 5.25 7.86 -18.41
C GLY A 94 5.96 6.74 -17.66
N THR A 95 7.26 6.52 -17.89
CA THR A 95 8.07 5.56 -17.14
C THR A 95 8.17 6.00 -15.67
N MET A 96 7.79 5.10 -14.76
CA MET A 96 7.82 5.34 -13.32
C MET A 96 9.02 4.66 -12.69
N TRP A 97 9.78 5.42 -11.91
CA TRP A 97 10.94 4.94 -11.18
C TRP A 97 10.64 4.91 -9.70
N PHE A 98 10.80 3.73 -9.10
CA PHE A 98 10.55 3.54 -7.68
C PHE A 98 11.87 3.37 -6.93
N GLN A 99 11.96 3.97 -5.75
CA GLN A 99 13.12 3.87 -4.87
C GLN A 99 12.74 3.12 -3.61
N ASN A 100 13.55 2.13 -3.23
CA ASN A 100 13.46 1.51 -1.92
C ASN A 100 14.05 2.49 -0.91
N LEU A 101 13.20 3.08 -0.06
CA LEU A 101 13.66 4.00 0.98
C LEU A 101 14.11 3.27 2.25
N GLY A 102 13.81 1.97 2.36
CA GLY A 102 14.04 1.17 3.55
C GLY A 102 13.27 1.69 4.76
N MET A 103 12.81 0.82 5.65
CA MET A 103 12.58 1.27 7.02
C MET A 103 13.95 1.62 7.59
N GLY A 104 14.22 2.91 7.81
CA GLY A 104 15.54 3.46 8.08
C GLY A 104 16.47 2.52 8.84
N LYS A 105 17.49 2.00 8.15
CA LYS A 105 18.73 1.61 8.82
C LYS A 105 19.41 2.93 9.18
N GLY A 106 18.98 3.51 10.30
CA GLY A 106 19.72 4.57 10.96
C GLY A 106 21.17 4.13 11.07
N LYS A 107 22.06 4.94 10.48
CA LYS A 107 23.47 4.89 10.84
C LYS A 107 23.64 5.45 12.24
#